data_AF-A0AAJ1F5E3-F1
#
_entry.id   AF-A0AAJ1F5E3-F1
#
_cell.length_a   1.000
_cell.length_b   1.000
_cell.length_c   1.000
_cell.angle_alpha   90.00
_cell.angle_beta   90.00
_cell.angle_gamma   90.00
#
_symmetry.space_group_name_H-M   'P 1'
#
loop_
_entity.id
_entity.type
_entity.pdbx_description
1 polymer ?
#
loop_
_entity_poly.entity_id
_entity_poly.type
_entity_poly.pdbx_seq_one_letter_code
_entity_poly.pdbx_strand_id
1 'polypeptide(L)'
;MTIANRCWRRISSATGLAILALTLIAVERAEAEDDHIPFPKLQTETYCRELVAKMLDPAEQKQEYLKCMGEELLRSISARPYWDLLSGKKQRWLVERHYKEPRHQTYGTLQKYLEVEIGHACMARELDCQKK
;
A
#
# COMPACT_ATOMS: atom_id res chain seq x y z
N MET A 1 -59.19 -9.93 18.50
CA MET A 1 -58.72 -11.34 18.44
C MET A 1 -58.43 -11.80 19.85
N THR A 2 -59.41 -12.49 20.41
CA THR A 2 -59.44 -13.34 21.62
C THR A 2 -58.52 -14.56 21.34
N ILE A 3 -57.73 -15.15 22.24
CA ILE A 3 -58.05 -15.90 23.46
C ILE A 3 -56.74 -16.11 24.27
N ALA A 4 -56.90 -16.10 25.59
CA ALA A 4 -55.94 -16.33 26.66
C ALA A 4 -55.17 -17.68 26.61
N ASN A 5 -54.03 -17.79 27.31
CA ASN A 5 -54.01 -18.47 28.61
C ASN A 5 -52.61 -18.67 29.22
N ARG A 6 -52.63 -18.53 30.55
CA ARG A 6 -51.69 -18.99 31.56
C ARG A 6 -51.16 -20.40 31.28
N CYS A 7 -49.88 -20.64 31.56
CA CYS A 7 -49.50 -21.86 32.27
C CYS A 7 -48.14 -21.68 32.97
N TRP A 8 -48.20 -21.44 34.28
CA TRP A 8 -47.14 -21.81 35.20
C TRP A 8 -47.01 -23.33 35.21
N ARG A 9 -45.82 -23.87 34.92
CA ARG A 9 -45.39 -25.15 35.48
C ARG A 9 -43.95 -25.05 35.95
N ARG A 10 -43.81 -25.01 37.28
CA ARG A 10 -42.65 -25.53 38.01
C ARG A 10 -42.45 -26.98 37.56
N ILE A 11 -41.27 -27.29 37.02
CA ILE A 11 -40.72 -28.65 37.05
C ILE A 11 -39.36 -28.53 37.74
N SER A 12 -39.34 -28.99 38.99
CA SER A 12 -38.14 -29.28 39.75
C SER A 12 -37.43 -30.51 39.18
N SER A 13 -36.17 -30.64 39.61
CA SER A 13 -35.39 -31.88 39.72
C SER A 13 -34.86 -32.51 38.43
N ALA A 14 -33.59 -32.14 38.16
CA ALA A 14 -32.45 -33.04 38.05
C ALA A 14 -32.68 -34.38 37.36
N THR A 15 -32.13 -34.51 36.15
CA THR A 15 -31.31 -35.66 35.70
C THR A 15 -30.89 -35.40 34.25
N GLY A 16 -29.67 -35.80 33.90
CA GLY A 16 -29.30 -36.04 32.51
C GLY A 16 -28.32 -35.02 31.91
N LEU A 17 -27.06 -35.17 32.29
CA LEU A 17 -25.92 -34.96 31.38
C LEU A 17 -26.27 -35.45 29.97
N ALA A 18 -26.40 -34.54 29.01
CA ALA A 18 -25.98 -34.68 27.62
C ALA A 18 -26.51 -33.49 26.80
N ILE A 19 -25.66 -32.97 25.91
CA ILE A 19 -26.03 -32.01 24.84
C ILE A 19 -26.19 -30.56 25.32
N LEU A 20 -25.13 -30.02 25.94
CA LEU A 20 -24.85 -28.58 25.89
C LEU A 20 -23.46 -28.44 25.24
N ALA A 21 -23.34 -27.48 24.31
CA ALA A 21 -22.12 -27.05 23.62
C ALA A 21 -21.78 -27.70 22.27
N LEU A 22 -22.67 -27.60 21.27
CA LEU A 22 -22.26 -27.80 19.85
C LEU A 22 -22.84 -26.76 18.87
N THR A 23 -23.24 -25.58 19.33
CA THR A 23 -23.64 -24.49 18.43
C THR A 23 -23.10 -23.17 18.95
N LEU A 24 -21.89 -22.79 18.53
CA LEU A 24 -21.41 -21.41 18.40
C LEU A 24 -19.91 -21.42 18.07
N ILE A 25 -19.55 -21.77 16.85
CA ILE A 25 -18.32 -21.22 16.26
C ILE A 25 -18.58 -20.96 14.77
N ALA A 26 -19.41 -19.95 14.47
CA ALA A 26 -19.25 -19.23 13.22
C ALA A 26 -18.03 -18.33 13.41
N VAL A 27 -16.84 -18.85 13.06
CA VAL A 27 -15.65 -18.00 12.91
C VAL A 27 -15.93 -17.15 11.67
N GLU A 28 -16.42 -15.93 11.87
CA GLU A 28 -16.25 -14.90 10.86
C GLU A 28 -14.75 -14.63 10.79
N ARG A 29 -14.05 -15.35 9.91
CA ARG A 29 -12.77 -14.88 9.39
C ARG A 29 -13.12 -13.62 8.62
N ALA A 30 -12.97 -12.47 9.28
CA ALA A 30 -12.66 -11.25 8.57
C ALA A 30 -11.41 -11.56 7.75
N GLU A 31 -11.57 -11.67 6.43
CA GLU A 31 -10.43 -11.66 5.54
C GLU A 31 -9.70 -10.35 5.84
N ALA A 32 -8.52 -10.45 6.44
CA ALA A 32 -7.59 -9.35 6.42
C ALA A 32 -7.31 -9.11 4.94
N GLU A 33 -7.95 -8.09 4.37
CA GLU A 33 -7.64 -7.58 3.05
C GLU A 33 -6.12 -7.40 3.02
N ASP A 34 -5.45 -8.15 2.15
CA ASP A 34 -4.02 -8.03 1.94
C ASP A 34 -3.77 -6.63 1.38
N ASP A 35 -3.53 -5.69 2.30
CA ASP A 35 -3.33 -4.26 2.06
C ASP A 35 -1.99 -3.98 1.32
N HIS A 36 -1.48 -4.97 0.58
CA HIS A 36 -0.25 -4.89 -0.18
C HIS A 36 -0.47 -4.02 -1.43
N ILE A 37 0.00 -2.79 -1.35
CA ILE A 37 -0.07 -1.85 -2.46
C ILE A 37 1.11 -2.14 -3.37
N PRO A 38 0.89 -2.50 -4.65
CA PRO A 38 1.98 -2.87 -5.54
C PRO A 38 2.88 -1.66 -5.84
N PHE A 39 4.16 -1.95 -6.13
CA PHE A 39 5.09 -0.92 -6.58
C PHE A 39 4.52 -0.19 -7.81
N PRO A 40 4.44 1.16 -7.79
CA PRO A 40 3.71 1.91 -8.80
C PRO A 40 4.43 1.87 -10.15
N LYS A 41 3.67 1.68 -11.23
CA LYS A 41 4.15 1.90 -12.60
C LYS A 41 3.88 3.35 -13.00
N LEU A 42 4.88 4.21 -12.84
CA LEU A 42 4.76 5.64 -13.14
C LEU A 42 4.84 5.94 -14.64
N GLN A 43 4.09 6.95 -15.09
CA GLN A 43 4.09 7.45 -16.47
C GLN A 43 5.25 8.43 -16.71
N THR A 44 6.48 7.93 -16.55
CA THR A 44 7.70 8.75 -16.61
C THR A 44 7.95 9.37 -17.99
N GLU A 45 7.42 8.77 -19.04
CA GLU A 45 7.49 9.30 -20.40
C GLU A 45 6.82 10.67 -20.53
N THR A 46 5.62 10.84 -19.97
CA THR A 46 4.91 12.13 -19.97
C THR A 46 5.71 13.18 -19.19
N TYR A 47 6.20 12.82 -18.01
CA TYR A 47 7.06 13.68 -17.19
C TYR A 47 8.32 14.13 -17.95
N CYS A 48 9.05 13.20 -18.57
CA CYS A 48 10.28 13.51 -19.30
C CYS A 48 10.01 14.35 -20.55
N ARG A 49 8.89 14.15 -21.26
CA ARG A 49 8.50 15.01 -22.38
C ARG A 49 8.21 16.45 -21.92
N GLU A 50 7.44 16.61 -20.85
CA GLU A 50 7.12 17.93 -20.28
C GLU A 50 8.38 18.67 -19.83
N LEU A 51 9.34 17.95 -19.24
CA LEU A 51 10.60 18.52 -18.76
C LEU A 51 11.42 19.19 -19.88
N VAL A 52 11.44 18.58 -21.07
CA VAL A 52 12.24 19.07 -22.22
C VAL A 52 11.42 19.89 -23.21
N ALA A 53 10.12 20.07 -23.00
CA ALA A 53 9.20 20.67 -23.96
C ALA A 53 9.56 22.10 -24.38
N LYS A 54 10.31 22.83 -23.55
CA LYS A 54 10.72 24.22 -23.79
C LYS A 54 12.11 24.36 -24.42
N MET A 55 12.84 23.26 -24.62
CA MET A 55 14.15 23.28 -25.28
C MET A 55 13.97 23.62 -26.77
N LEU A 56 14.82 24.51 -27.28
CA LEU A 56 14.72 25.02 -28.66
C LEU A 56 15.50 24.15 -29.66
N ASP A 57 16.62 23.57 -29.23
CA ASP A 57 17.42 22.68 -30.07
C ASP A 57 16.83 21.26 -30.03
N PRO A 58 16.36 20.72 -31.18
CA PRO A 58 15.80 19.37 -31.24
C PRO A 58 16.80 18.26 -30.86
N ALA A 59 18.09 18.45 -31.13
CA ALA A 59 19.12 17.49 -30.76
C ALA A 59 19.34 17.45 -29.25
N GLU A 60 19.42 18.63 -28.61
CA GLU A 60 19.51 18.77 -27.16
C GLU A 60 18.24 18.22 -26.48
N GLN A 61 17.06 18.58 -26.99
CA GLN A 61 15.78 18.08 -26.49
C GLN A 61 15.73 16.56 -26.48
N LYS A 62 16.16 15.91 -27.57
CA LYS A 62 16.21 14.46 -27.68
C LYS A 62 17.21 13.85 -26.70
N GLN A 63 18.38 14.46 -26.57
CA GLN A 63 19.42 13.99 -25.64
C GLN A 63 18.94 14.05 -24.19
N GLU A 64 18.38 15.18 -23.75
CA GLU A 64 17.90 15.36 -22.38
C GLU A 64 16.67 14.49 -22.09
N TYR A 65 15.80 14.25 -23.08
CA TYR A 65 14.70 13.28 -22.94
C TYR A 65 15.22 11.87 -22.65
N LEU A 66 16.20 11.40 -23.43
CA LEU A 66 16.78 10.07 -23.26
C LEU A 66 17.51 9.94 -21.92
N LYS A 67 18.22 10.99 -21.50
CA LYS A 67 18.85 11.07 -20.19
C LYS A 67 17.82 10.98 -19.06
N CYS A 68 16.74 11.75 -19.14
CA CYS A 68 15.64 11.68 -18.17
C CYS A 68 15.06 10.27 -18.07
N MET A 69 14.76 9.63 -19.21
CA MET A 69 14.23 8.26 -19.24
C MET A 69 15.21 7.25 -18.62
N GLY A 70 16.51 7.38 -18.89
CA GLY A 70 17.55 6.54 -18.30
C GLY A 70 17.66 6.70 -16.79
N GLU A 71 17.67 7.94 -16.30
CA GLU A 71 17.66 8.24 -14.86
C GLU A 71 16.43 7.65 -14.18
N GLU A 72 15.25 7.87 -14.74
CA GLU A 72 13.99 7.36 -14.19
C GLU A 72 13.95 5.84 -14.13
N LEU A 73 14.50 5.16 -15.13
CA LEU A 73 14.64 3.69 -15.12
C LEU A 73 15.55 3.25 -13.96
N LEU A 74 16.73 3.86 -13.82
CA LEU A 74 17.67 3.52 -12.74
C LEU A 74 17.05 3.76 -11.36
N ARG A 75 16.32 4.88 -11.19
CA ARG A 75 15.58 5.18 -9.96
C ARG A 75 14.48 4.17 -9.69
N SER A 76 13.77 3.70 -10.72
CA SER A 76 12.74 2.67 -10.55
C SER A 76 13.33 1.35 -10.04
N ILE A 77 14.50 0.98 -10.54
CA ILE A 77 15.21 -0.25 -10.14
C ILE A 77 15.72 -0.12 -8.71
N SER A 78 16.32 1.03 -8.37
CA SER A 78 16.87 1.25 -7.02
C SER A 78 15.79 1.44 -5.96
N ALA A 79 14.63 2.01 -6.30
CA ALA A 79 13.53 2.25 -5.38
C ALA A 79 12.74 0.98 -5.03
N ARG A 80 12.59 0.05 -5.99
CA ARG A 80 11.72 -1.12 -5.86
C ARG A 80 11.96 -1.96 -4.60
N PRO A 81 13.20 -2.30 -4.21
CA PRO A 81 13.45 -3.13 -3.01
C PRO A 81 13.02 -2.47 -1.69
N TYR A 82 12.87 -1.14 -1.68
CA TYR A 82 12.59 -0.36 -0.47
C TYR A 82 11.13 0.09 -0.39
N TRP A 83 10.29 -0.27 -1.37
CA TRP A 83 8.90 0.18 -1.43
C TRP A 83 8.11 -0.13 -0.16
N ASP A 84 8.34 -1.31 0.41
CA ASP A 84 7.66 -1.79 1.61
C ASP A 84 8.17 -1.14 2.91
N LEU A 85 9.22 -0.30 2.84
CA LEU A 85 9.58 0.58 3.97
C LEU A 85 8.58 1.73 4.15
N LEU A 86 7.82 2.08 3.10
CA LEU A 86 6.75 3.06 3.23
C LEU A 86 5.54 2.41 3.89
N SER A 87 4.93 3.07 4.86
CA SER A 87 3.67 2.59 5.43
C SER A 87 2.58 2.47 4.37
N GLY A 88 1.68 1.49 4.50
CA GLY A 88 0.56 1.29 3.56
C GLY A 88 -0.28 2.55 3.34
N LYS A 89 -0.47 3.37 4.39
CA LYS A 89 -1.13 4.70 4.27
C LYS A 89 -0.39 5.65 3.33
N LYS A 90 0.95 5.69 3.41
CA LYS A 90 1.79 6.54 2.56
C LYS A 90 1.83 6.00 1.13
N GLN A 91 1.97 4.69 0.96
CA GLN A 91 1.88 4.02 -0.35
C GLN A 91 0.53 4.34 -1.03
N ARG A 92 -0.58 4.22 -0.31
CA ARG A 92 -1.93 4.54 -0.81
C ARG A 92 -2.06 5.99 -1.23
N TRP A 93 -1.63 6.91 -0.36
CA TRP A 93 -1.68 8.34 -0.67
C TRP A 93 -0.84 8.69 -1.90
N LEU A 94 0.33 8.09 -2.07
CA LEU A 94 1.18 8.30 -3.24
C LEU A 94 0.45 7.87 -4.53
N VAL A 95 -0.06 6.63 -4.55
CA VAL A 95 -0.73 6.05 -5.73
C VAL A 95 -2.04 6.74 -6.06
N GLU A 96 -2.91 6.94 -5.07
CA GLU A 96 -4.29 7.41 -5.29
C GLU A 96 -4.40 8.92 -5.41
N ARG A 97 -3.40 9.68 -4.95
CA ARG A 97 -3.46 11.13 -4.90
C ARG A 97 -2.25 11.81 -5.51
N HIS A 98 -1.05 11.49 -5.03
CA HIS A 98 0.13 12.26 -5.43
C HIS A 98 0.48 12.08 -6.90
N TYR A 99 0.47 10.84 -7.40
CA TYR A 99 0.82 10.54 -8.79
C TYR A 99 -0.29 10.87 -9.80
N LYS A 100 -1.44 11.42 -9.39
CA LYS A 100 -2.46 11.87 -10.35
C LYS A 100 -1.99 13.05 -11.21
N GLU A 101 -1.03 13.83 -10.72
CA GLU A 101 -0.46 14.95 -11.47
C GLU A 101 0.72 14.48 -12.37
N PRO A 102 0.76 14.83 -13.66
CA PRO A 102 1.83 14.42 -14.58
C PRO A 102 3.24 14.75 -14.07
N ARG A 103 3.43 15.95 -13.50
CA ARG A 103 4.70 16.38 -12.90
C ARG A 103 5.17 15.54 -11.70
N HIS A 104 4.30 14.69 -11.15
CA HIS A 104 4.61 13.80 -10.02
C HIS A 104 4.80 12.35 -10.45
N GLN A 105 4.58 12.02 -11.72
CA GLN A 105 4.79 10.69 -12.31
C GLN A 105 6.30 10.42 -12.55
N THR A 106 7.13 10.59 -11.52
CA THR A 106 8.58 10.38 -11.54
C THR A 106 9.07 9.59 -10.32
N TYR A 107 9.93 8.62 -10.55
CA TYR A 107 10.63 7.86 -9.51
C TYR A 107 11.63 8.72 -8.73
N GLY A 108 12.07 9.86 -9.27
CA GLY A 108 12.82 10.86 -8.50
C GLY A 108 12.02 11.43 -7.32
N THR A 109 10.70 11.54 -7.45
CA THR A 109 9.84 11.93 -6.33
C THR A 109 9.68 10.77 -5.33
N LEU A 110 9.45 9.54 -5.82
CA LEU A 110 9.38 8.36 -4.95
C LEU A 110 10.65 8.20 -4.11
N GLN A 111 11.81 8.37 -4.74
CA GLN A 111 13.10 8.22 -4.08
C GLN A 111 13.25 9.16 -2.88
N LYS A 112 12.77 10.40 -2.96
CA LYS A 112 12.79 11.34 -1.82
C LYS A 112 11.99 10.84 -0.62
N TYR A 113 10.86 10.17 -0.85
CA TYR A 113 10.09 9.56 0.24
C TYR A 113 10.81 8.35 0.84
N LEU A 114 11.44 7.54 -0.02
CA LEU A 114 12.18 6.36 0.40
C LEU A 114 13.46 6.71 1.16
N GLU A 115 14.19 7.75 0.76
CA GLU A 115 15.42 8.18 1.43
C GLU A 115 15.20 8.47 2.92
N VAL A 116 14.05 9.06 3.27
CA VAL A 116 13.67 9.30 4.66
C VAL A 116 13.47 7.99 5.42
N GLU A 117 12.68 7.06 4.86
CA GLU A 117 12.38 5.80 5.54
C GLU A 117 13.60 4.86 5.58
N ILE A 118 14.42 4.86 4.53
CA ILE A 118 15.71 4.18 4.52
C ILE A 118 16.55 4.73 5.67
N GLY A 119 16.69 6.05 5.79
CA GLY A 119 17.43 6.68 6.89
C GLY A 119 16.91 6.27 8.27
N HIS A 120 15.59 6.23 8.46
CA HIS A 120 14.99 5.75 9.71
C HIS A 120 15.30 4.27 9.98
N ALA A 121 15.11 3.39 8.98
CA ALA A 121 15.39 1.97 9.09
C ALA A 121 16.87 1.70 9.39
N CYS A 122 17.78 2.48 8.79
CA CYS A 122 19.21 2.44 9.09
C CYS A 122 19.49 2.77 10.57
N MET A 123 18.92 3.88 11.07
CA MET A 123 19.11 4.31 12.47
C MET A 123 18.51 3.32 13.47
N ALA A 124 17.39 2.69 13.10
CA ALA A 124 16.73 1.64 13.89
C ALA A 124 17.44 0.28 13.81
N ARG A 125 18.46 0.13 12.96
CA ARG A 125 19.15 -1.15 12.65
C ARG A 125 18.23 -2.21 12.04
N GLU A 126 17.15 -1.79 11.40
CA GLU A 126 16.22 -2.64 10.66
C GLU A 126 16.73 -2.91 9.23
N LEU A 127 17.58 -2.02 8.72
CA LEU A 127 18.30 -2.16 7.46
C LEU A 127 19.80 -2.03 7.71
N ASP A 128 20.60 -2.95 7.15
CA ASP A 128 22.05 -2.82 7.20
C ASP A 128 22.50 -1.77 6.18
N CYS A 129 22.86 -0.60 6.71
CA CYS A 129 23.32 0.54 5.93
C CYS A 129 24.81 0.82 6.10
N GLN A 130 25.54 -0.06 6.79
CA GLN A 130 27.00 0.02 6.85
C GLN A 130 27.55 -0.51 5.53
N LYS A 131 27.93 0.43 4.67
CA LYS A 131 28.43 0.15 3.32
C LYS A 131 29.55 -0.89 3.29
N LYS A 132 29.49 -1.76 2.28
CA LYS A 132 30.65 -2.17 1.46
C LYS A 132 31.05 -1.05 0.52
#